data_AF-A0A3D2Z7H1-F1
#
_entry.id   AF-A0A3D2Z7H1-F1
#
_cell.length_a   1.000
_cell.length_b   1.000
_cell.length_c   1.000
_cell.angle_alpha   90.00
_cell.angle_beta   90.00
_cell.angle_gamma   90.00
#
_symmetry.space_group_name_H-M   'P 1'
#
loop_
_entity.id
_entity.type
_entity.pdbx_description
1 polymer ?
#
loop_
_entity_poly.entity_id
_entity_poly.type
_entity_poly.pdbx_seq_one_letter_code
_entity_poly.pdbx_strand_id
1 'polypeptide(L)'
;MSRLYYSEEGRVLPGHCEELTRFRQARKHLDLPATEAPAQIWILARAYPQCHTPLILSLNGIDVAAVRAQRPGTWFWHRVDVEASAFRPGPNHLDLWTDTSAMDGWSLALEAGHALPQSELSDDGGSTWRRERMGYLNTVLAEYVVRVRLAEGEDPAPAAVVWEDRDSPRLASLRKRVPSSALGGGPVLGRARVLSSWLAASWEHTGSARAEQYAPWDAETLLSWAPAQKGHNGKRPIAMCVHYAAALVSAAQAVGIPARCAVLTEAVNGVQGHFVSEIWEPELAKWVVVDPNADAMFVRDGVPMSMTEIQAAGDGIGDLIEWGSGTEFQLTFPHIVEFAEQNLKKGVCFAHRSVWHRADLLSSPWMSPPGHGSLSYCETGLVWERRDLDRGFGMFPSFAAATWFDAEPEGWNG
;
A
#
# COMPACT_ATOMS: atom_id res chain seq x y z
N MET A 1 -6.91 -10.83 21.44
CA MET A 1 -7.09 -9.47 20.90
C MET A 1 -5.80 -8.72 21.16
N SER A 2 -5.41 -7.74 20.36
CA SER A 2 -4.13 -7.02 20.45
C SER A 2 -4.30 -5.63 19.83
N ARG A 3 -3.43 -4.67 20.15
CA ARG A 3 -3.51 -3.30 19.62
C ARG A 3 -2.17 -2.81 19.08
N LEU A 4 -2.21 -2.12 17.93
CA LEU A 4 -1.08 -1.42 17.35
C LEU A 4 -0.97 0.03 17.83
N TYR A 5 0.26 0.45 18.11
CA TYR A 5 0.65 1.81 18.49
C TYR A 5 1.64 2.35 17.47
N TYR A 6 1.33 3.52 16.92
CA TYR A 6 2.02 4.18 15.82
C TYR A 6 1.66 5.68 15.80
N SER A 7 2.39 6.50 15.05
CA SER A 7 2.11 7.95 14.91
C SER A 7 2.22 8.48 13.48
N GLU A 8 2.24 7.58 12.49
CA GLU A 8 2.29 7.90 11.06
C GLU A 8 1.21 7.15 10.28
N GLU A 9 0.91 7.57 9.05
CA GLU A 9 -0.14 6.95 8.23
C GLU A 9 0.40 5.97 7.16
N GLY A 10 1.71 5.80 7.05
CA GLY A 10 2.39 4.94 6.07
C GLY A 10 2.60 5.61 4.72
N ARG A 11 2.59 6.93 4.63
CA ARG A 11 2.79 7.72 3.41
C ARG A 11 4.27 7.94 3.13
N VAL A 12 4.95 6.84 2.85
CA VAL A 12 6.40 6.82 2.62
C VAL A 12 6.71 7.06 1.15
N LEU A 13 7.75 7.86 0.90
CA LEU A 13 8.38 7.96 -0.41
C LEU A 13 9.66 7.10 -0.41
N PRO A 14 9.83 6.11 -1.31
CA PRO A 14 10.98 5.19 -1.24
C PRO A 14 12.35 5.87 -1.31
N GLY A 15 12.44 7.03 -1.97
CA GLY A 15 13.65 7.83 -2.10
C GLY A 15 13.82 8.90 -1.02
N HIS A 16 12.88 9.02 -0.07
CA HIS A 16 12.94 10.00 1.01
C HIS A 16 12.86 9.28 2.36
N CYS A 17 14.03 8.96 2.91
CA CYS A 17 14.22 8.13 4.09
C CYS A 17 15.27 8.74 5.03
N GLU A 18 15.46 8.12 6.19
CA GLU A 18 16.54 8.45 7.10
C GLU A 18 17.68 7.47 6.93
N GLU A 19 18.89 7.98 6.70
CA GLU A 19 20.07 7.14 6.58
C GLU A 19 20.77 7.03 7.93
N LEU A 20 20.86 5.80 8.43
CA LEU A 20 21.37 5.53 9.77
C LEU A 20 22.86 5.23 9.74
N THR A 21 23.57 5.74 10.75
CA THR A 21 25.00 5.51 10.98
C THR A 21 25.28 5.51 12.48
N ARG A 22 26.52 5.27 12.91
CA ARG A 22 26.88 5.33 14.33
C ARG A 22 26.71 6.72 14.93
N PHE A 23 26.80 7.75 14.10
CA PHE A 23 26.60 9.15 14.48
C PHE A 23 25.16 9.59 14.28
N ARG A 24 24.52 9.06 13.24
CA ARG A 24 23.18 9.43 12.79
C ARG A 24 22.16 8.42 13.27
N GLN A 25 21.58 8.70 14.43
CA GLN A 25 20.67 7.79 15.13
C GLN A 25 19.24 8.34 15.09
N ALA A 26 18.29 7.47 14.80
CA ALA A 26 16.87 7.78 14.82
C ALA A 26 16.27 7.42 16.18
N ARG A 27 15.36 8.25 16.70
CA ARG A 27 14.57 7.97 17.89
C ARG A 27 13.09 8.11 17.57
N LYS A 28 12.30 7.12 17.96
CA LYS A 28 10.84 7.14 17.93
C LYS A 28 10.31 7.20 19.35
N HIS A 29 9.37 8.09 19.62
CA HIS A 29 8.63 8.12 20.88
C HIS A 29 7.23 7.53 20.69
N LEU A 30 6.79 6.70 21.63
CA LEU A 30 5.42 6.19 21.71
C LEU A 30 4.95 6.20 23.17
N ASP A 31 3.74 6.67 23.39
CA ASP A 31 3.07 6.53 24.69
C ASP A 31 2.29 5.20 24.70
N LEU A 32 2.64 4.31 25.63
CA LEU A 32 2.16 2.94 25.69
C LEU A 32 1.51 2.65 27.04
N PRO A 33 0.39 1.91 27.12
CA PRO A 33 -0.10 1.41 28.40
C PRO A 33 0.86 0.39 29.01
N ALA A 34 0.58 -0.01 30.25
CA ALA A 34 1.24 -1.18 30.83
C ALA A 34 0.98 -2.44 29.97
N THR A 35 1.99 -3.29 29.88
CA THR A 35 1.90 -4.60 29.22
C THR A 35 2.54 -5.65 30.12
N GLU A 36 1.96 -6.84 30.18
CA GLU A 36 2.45 -7.99 30.95
C GLU A 36 2.94 -9.12 30.03
N ALA A 37 2.57 -9.07 28.75
CA ALA A 37 2.99 -10.03 27.73
C ALA A 37 4.10 -9.47 26.83
N PRO A 38 4.90 -10.35 26.18
CA PRO A 38 5.82 -9.91 25.14
C PRO A 38 5.11 -9.10 24.04
N ALA A 39 5.75 -8.01 23.61
CA ALA A 39 5.26 -7.14 22.56
C ALA A 39 6.06 -7.33 21.26
N GLN A 40 5.47 -6.89 20.14
CA GLN A 40 6.12 -6.94 18.83
C GLN A 40 6.47 -5.53 18.36
N ILE A 41 7.74 -5.29 18.07
CA ILE A 41 8.21 -4.06 17.42
C ILE A 41 8.37 -4.34 15.93
N TRP A 42 7.74 -3.51 15.11
CA TRP A 42 7.77 -3.58 13.66
C TRP A 42 8.52 -2.36 13.11
N ILE A 43 9.56 -2.62 12.33
CA ILE A 43 10.43 -1.58 11.75
C ILE A 43 10.43 -1.74 10.24
N LEU A 44 10.01 -0.70 9.52
CA LEU A 44 10.15 -0.67 8.06
C LEU A 44 11.51 -0.07 7.69
N ALA A 45 12.42 -0.93 7.26
CA ALA A 45 13.79 -0.53 6.94
C ALA A 45 14.32 -1.26 5.69
N ARG A 46 15.40 -0.74 5.12
CA ARG A 46 16.14 -1.35 4.02
C ARG A 46 17.62 -1.25 4.31
N ALA A 47 18.31 -2.39 4.36
CA ALA A 47 19.77 -2.40 4.33
C ALA A 47 20.29 -2.17 2.92
N TYR A 48 21.41 -1.47 2.77
CA TYR A 48 22.13 -1.41 1.50
C TYR A 48 22.69 -2.80 1.14
N PRO A 49 22.82 -3.16 -0.15
CA PRO A 49 23.29 -4.48 -0.56
C PRO A 49 24.65 -4.90 0.02
N GLN A 50 25.55 -3.92 0.26
CA GLN A 50 26.89 -4.13 0.79
C GLN A 50 26.98 -3.98 2.32
N CYS A 51 25.87 -3.67 3.00
CA CYS A 51 25.87 -3.48 4.43
C CYS A 51 26.05 -4.84 5.15
N HIS A 52 27.01 -4.89 6.07
CA HIS A 52 27.30 -6.08 6.88
C HIS A 52 27.03 -5.88 8.37
N THR A 53 26.78 -4.64 8.79
CA THR A 53 26.44 -4.30 10.17
C THR A 53 24.95 -4.45 10.42
N PRO A 54 24.53 -4.94 11.60
CA PRO A 54 23.11 -5.00 11.93
C PRO A 54 22.52 -3.60 12.14
N LEU A 55 21.21 -3.52 12.06
CA LEU A 55 20.43 -2.41 12.61
C LEU A 55 20.24 -2.67 14.10
N ILE A 56 20.83 -1.85 14.95
CA ILE A 56 20.67 -1.92 16.39
C ILE A 56 19.35 -1.25 16.78
N LEU A 57 18.63 -1.90 17.69
CA LEU A 57 17.42 -1.38 18.31
C LEU A 57 17.62 -1.33 19.82
N SER A 58 17.53 -0.12 20.38
CA SER A 58 17.52 0.12 21.82
C SER A 58 16.15 0.61 22.26
N LEU A 59 15.62 0.05 23.34
CA LEU A 59 14.35 0.45 23.94
C LEU A 59 14.65 1.01 25.33
N ASN A 60 14.30 2.28 25.54
CA ASN A 60 14.54 2.98 26.81
C ASN A 60 16.01 2.93 27.29
N GLY A 61 16.96 2.95 26.36
CA GLY A 61 18.40 2.86 26.62
C GLY A 61 18.94 1.46 26.87
N ILE A 62 18.14 0.42 26.62
CA ILE A 62 18.55 -0.99 26.70
C ILE A 62 18.54 -1.58 25.29
N ASP A 63 19.68 -2.09 24.83
CA ASP A 63 19.77 -2.76 23.54
C ASP A 63 18.99 -4.07 23.57
N VAL A 64 17.89 -4.12 22.82
CA VAL A 64 16.97 -5.27 22.79
C VAL A 64 17.15 -6.14 21.55
N ALA A 65 17.73 -5.61 20.46
CA ALA A 65 17.99 -6.40 19.27
C ALA A 65 19.13 -5.85 18.38
N ALA A 66 19.74 -6.76 17.64
CA ALA A 66 20.63 -6.49 16.51
C ALA A 66 20.04 -7.15 15.25
N VAL A 67 19.25 -6.40 14.50
CA VAL A 67 18.48 -6.88 13.35
C VAL A 67 19.39 -7.06 12.14
N ARG A 68 19.40 -8.28 11.57
CA ARG A 68 20.13 -8.59 10.33
C ARG A 68 19.23 -8.39 9.12
N ALA A 69 19.81 -7.92 8.02
CA ALA A 69 19.13 -7.81 6.75
C ALA A 69 18.77 -9.20 6.20
N GLN A 70 17.48 -9.43 5.92
CA GLN A 70 17.02 -10.68 5.30
C GLN A 70 17.08 -10.59 3.76
N ARG A 71 16.69 -9.44 3.21
CA ARG A 71 16.76 -9.13 1.78
C ARG A 71 17.34 -7.73 1.57
N PRO A 72 18.68 -7.59 1.54
CA PRO A 72 19.34 -6.31 1.28
C PRO A 72 18.87 -5.69 -0.05
N GLY A 73 18.80 -4.36 -0.10
CA GLY A 73 18.37 -3.60 -1.28
C GLY A 73 16.86 -3.43 -1.44
N THR A 74 16.03 -4.09 -0.64
CA THR A 74 14.57 -3.94 -0.65
C THR A 74 14.05 -3.46 0.69
N TRP A 75 12.99 -2.65 0.68
CA TRP A 75 12.22 -2.38 1.90
C TRP A 75 11.68 -3.68 2.48
N PHE A 76 11.67 -3.76 3.80
CA PHE A 76 11.30 -4.98 4.52
C PHE A 76 10.75 -4.62 5.90
N TRP A 77 9.66 -5.26 6.30
CA TRP A 77 9.18 -5.22 7.67
C TRP A 77 9.97 -6.18 8.54
N HIS A 78 10.75 -5.63 9.47
CA HIS A 78 11.47 -6.38 10.49
C HIS A 78 10.61 -6.47 11.74
N ARG A 79 10.37 -7.69 12.22
CA ARG A 79 9.73 -7.96 13.51
C ARG A 79 10.78 -8.26 14.57
N VAL A 80 10.65 -7.63 15.73
CA VAL A 80 11.42 -7.93 16.94
C VAL A 80 10.44 -8.20 18.06
N ASP A 81 10.50 -9.41 18.62
CA ASP A 81 9.71 -9.78 19.80
C ASP A 81 10.50 -9.38 21.06
N VAL A 82 9.87 -8.61 21.96
CA VAL A 82 10.53 -8.01 23.13
C VAL A 82 9.73 -8.29 24.40
N GLU A 83 10.41 -8.71 25.46
CA GLU A 83 9.80 -8.99 26.76
C GLU A 83 9.15 -7.75 27.38
N ALA A 84 8.01 -7.96 28.06
CA ALA A 84 7.23 -6.90 28.70
C ALA A 84 8.07 -6.00 29.63
N SER A 85 9.07 -6.58 30.31
CA SER A 85 9.94 -5.87 31.27
C SER A 85 10.80 -4.77 30.66
N ALA A 86 10.97 -4.75 29.32
CA ALA A 86 11.70 -3.68 28.64
C ALA A 86 10.83 -2.44 28.39
N PHE A 87 9.51 -2.60 28.45
CA PHE A 87 8.55 -1.50 28.31
C PHE A 87 8.21 -0.90 29.67
N ARG A 88 7.78 0.36 29.64
CA ARG A 88 7.21 1.04 30.81
C ARG A 88 5.87 1.68 30.45
N PRO A 89 4.91 1.78 31.37
CA PRO A 89 3.72 2.57 31.14
C PRO A 89 4.07 4.04 30.88
N GLY A 90 3.41 4.66 29.91
CA GLY A 90 3.65 6.03 29.49
C GLY A 90 4.72 6.13 28.37
N PRO A 91 5.56 7.19 28.37
CA PRO A 91 6.49 7.44 27.28
C PRO A 91 7.61 6.40 27.18
N ASN A 92 7.71 5.75 26.02
CA ASN A 92 8.82 4.90 25.62
C ASN A 92 9.56 5.53 24.44
N HIS A 93 10.88 5.29 24.35
CA HIS A 93 11.65 5.67 23.17
C HIS A 93 12.39 4.46 22.58
N LEU A 94 12.39 4.39 21.25
CA LEU A 94 13.06 3.37 20.45
C LEU A 94 14.15 4.06 19.64
N ASP A 95 15.41 3.71 19.90
CA ASP A 95 16.56 4.27 19.22
C ASP A 95 17.11 3.26 18.21
N LEU A 96 17.41 3.73 17.00
CA LEU A 96 17.86 2.90 15.89
C LEU A 96 19.13 3.48 15.25
N TRP A 97 20.15 2.64 15.08
CA TRP A 97 21.39 3.00 14.41
C TRP A 97 22.10 1.78 13.85
N THR A 98 23.23 1.99 13.18
CA THR A 98 24.12 0.93 12.72
C THR A 98 25.56 1.39 12.80
N ASP A 99 26.53 0.47 12.90
CA ASP A 99 27.92 0.83 13.22
C ASP A 99 28.72 1.41 12.04
N THR A 100 28.10 1.63 10.88
CA THR A 100 28.75 2.31 9.75
C THR A 100 29.00 3.79 10.08
N SER A 101 30.01 4.39 9.45
CA SER A 101 30.25 5.84 9.54
C SER A 101 29.63 6.63 8.39
N ALA A 102 29.16 5.96 7.34
CA ALA A 102 28.58 6.56 6.14
C ALA A 102 27.13 6.10 5.94
N MET A 103 26.38 6.88 5.15
CA MET A 103 24.98 6.64 4.79
C MET A 103 24.84 5.52 3.73
N ASP A 104 25.47 4.38 4.00
CA ASP A 104 25.50 3.18 3.17
C ASP A 104 25.20 1.91 4.01
N GLY A 105 24.64 2.11 5.21
CA GLY A 105 24.25 1.04 6.12
C GLY A 105 22.78 0.67 5.97
N TRP A 106 21.90 1.49 6.56
CA TRP A 106 20.47 1.24 6.64
C TRP A 106 19.66 2.51 6.37
N SER A 107 18.67 2.39 5.48
CA SER A 107 17.59 3.38 5.31
C SER A 107 16.41 3.00 6.22
N LEU A 108 15.95 3.92 7.07
CA LEU A 108 14.71 3.81 7.85
C LEU A 108 13.59 4.58 7.15
N ALA A 109 12.42 3.96 7.03
CA ALA A 109 11.27 4.59 6.39
C ALA A 109 10.76 5.76 7.23
N LEU A 110 10.40 6.85 6.56
CA LEU A 110 9.82 8.02 7.20
C LEU A 110 8.63 8.55 6.40
N GLU A 111 7.67 9.10 7.12
CA GLU A 111 6.56 9.87 6.59
C GLU A 111 6.82 11.36 6.87
N ALA A 112 6.86 12.18 5.83
CA ALA A 112 7.10 13.61 5.95
C ALA A 112 5.78 14.39 6.14
N GLY A 113 5.86 15.59 6.72
CA GLY A 113 4.74 16.54 6.83
C GLY A 113 4.10 16.63 8.22
N HIS A 114 4.68 15.98 9.23
CA HIS A 114 4.19 16.03 10.61
C HIS A 114 4.57 17.34 11.28
N ALA A 115 3.59 18.19 11.61
CA ALA A 115 3.87 19.49 12.24
C ALA A 115 4.52 19.37 13.63
N LEU A 116 4.19 18.32 14.38
CA LEU A 116 4.70 18.02 15.72
C LEU A 116 5.14 16.56 15.80
N PRO A 117 6.30 16.21 15.20
CA PRO A 117 6.74 14.84 15.16
C PRO A 117 7.14 14.33 16.54
N GLN A 118 6.77 13.08 16.81
CA GLN A 118 7.20 12.22 17.91
C GLN A 118 8.42 11.37 17.51
N SER A 119 9.17 11.85 16.51
CA SER A 119 10.44 11.26 16.08
C SER A 119 11.53 12.32 16.13
N GLU A 120 12.76 11.88 16.42
CA GLU A 120 13.93 12.74 16.57
C GLU A 120 15.15 12.10 15.92
N LEU A 121 16.10 12.94 15.55
CA LEU A 121 17.35 12.55 14.93
C LEU A 121 18.52 13.08 15.77
N SER A 122 19.54 12.26 15.94
CA SER A 122 20.84 12.66 16.47
C SER A 122 21.88 12.64 15.35
N ASP A 123 22.87 13.54 15.41
CA ASP A 123 24.04 13.56 14.51
C ASP A 123 25.36 13.34 15.28
N ASP A 124 25.29 13.09 16.59
CA ASP A 124 26.44 12.95 17.50
C ASP A 124 26.40 11.66 18.34
N GLY A 125 25.77 10.62 17.77
CA GLY A 125 25.72 9.29 18.39
C GLY A 125 24.79 9.21 19.60
N GLY A 126 23.69 9.97 19.59
CA GLY A 126 22.65 9.96 20.60
C GLY A 126 22.84 10.96 21.75
N SER A 127 23.84 11.85 21.66
CA SER A 127 24.13 12.83 22.71
C SER A 127 23.16 14.01 22.68
N THR A 128 22.81 14.48 21.48
CA THR A 128 21.81 15.53 21.25
C THR A 128 20.77 15.08 20.20
N TRP A 129 19.58 15.66 20.29
CA TRP A 129 18.40 15.25 19.51
C TRP A 129 17.68 16.47 18.94
N ARG A 130 17.21 16.37 17.71
CA ARG A 130 16.47 17.42 17.00
C ARG A 130 15.34 16.83 16.16
N ARG A 131 14.34 17.64 15.81
CA ARG A 131 13.12 17.18 15.11
C ARG A 131 12.71 18.02 13.90
N GLU A 132 13.45 19.08 13.61
CA GLU A 132 13.06 20.12 12.65
C GLU A 132 13.54 19.88 11.22
N ARG A 133 14.59 19.07 11.05
CA ARG A 133 15.32 18.92 9.78
C ARG A 133 15.73 17.47 9.51
N MET A 134 14.77 16.56 9.48
CA MET A 134 14.99 15.11 9.38
C MET A 134 15.12 14.63 7.93
N GLY A 135 15.40 13.33 7.77
CA GLY A 135 15.66 12.69 6.49
C GLY A 135 17.07 12.96 5.99
N TYR A 136 17.56 12.15 5.04
CA TYR A 136 18.96 12.19 4.60
C TYR A 136 19.43 13.55 4.05
N LEU A 137 18.51 14.38 3.53
CA LEU A 137 18.78 15.75 3.07
C LEU A 137 18.47 16.85 4.10
N ASN A 138 17.96 16.48 5.27
CA ASN A 138 17.63 17.40 6.36
C ASN A 138 16.57 18.45 5.98
N THR A 139 15.51 18.05 5.28
CA THR A 139 14.53 18.97 4.67
C THR A 139 13.12 18.85 5.23
N VAL A 140 12.82 17.88 6.09
CA VAL A 140 11.45 17.59 6.50
C VAL A 140 11.26 17.51 8.01
N LEU A 141 10.03 17.78 8.45
CA LEU A 141 9.50 17.25 9.69
C LEU A 141 8.90 15.89 9.38
N ALA A 142 9.23 14.87 10.17
CA ALA A 142 8.88 13.51 9.80
C ALA A 142 8.63 12.60 11.00
N GLU A 143 7.90 11.52 10.74
CA GLU A 143 7.71 10.40 11.64
C GLU A 143 8.38 9.15 11.08
N TYR A 144 9.14 8.44 11.91
CA TYR A 144 9.67 7.14 11.51
C TYR A 144 8.57 6.07 11.54
N VAL A 145 8.61 5.17 10.56
CA VAL A 145 7.70 4.04 10.43
C VAL A 145 8.20 2.90 11.33
N VAL A 146 7.97 3.08 12.62
CA VAL A 146 8.23 2.12 13.68
C VAL A 146 6.96 1.98 14.51
N ARG A 147 6.47 0.75 14.66
CA ARG A 147 5.18 0.46 15.29
C ARG A 147 5.36 -0.59 16.38
N VAL A 148 4.54 -0.51 17.43
CA VAL A 148 4.55 -1.48 18.53
C VAL A 148 3.18 -2.12 18.65
N ARG A 149 3.10 -3.45 18.60
CA ARG A 149 1.87 -4.19 18.88
C ARG A 149 1.95 -4.82 20.27
N LEU A 150 1.03 -4.42 21.14
CA LEU A 150 0.86 -4.99 22.47
C LEU A 150 -0.21 -6.08 22.43
N ALA A 151 -0.06 -7.11 23.27
CA ALA A 151 -1.07 -8.15 23.41
C ALA A 151 -2.36 -7.60 24.06
N GLU A 152 -2.25 -6.52 24.83
CA GLU A 152 -3.37 -5.88 25.48
C GLU A 152 -4.07 -4.87 24.56
N GLY A 153 -5.39 -4.79 24.69
CA GLY A 153 -6.23 -3.87 23.93
C GLY A 153 -6.75 -4.44 22.62
N GLU A 154 -7.42 -3.56 21.88
CA GLU A 154 -8.07 -3.86 20.61
C GLU A 154 -7.73 -2.76 19.60
N ASP A 155 -7.43 -3.18 18.38
CA ASP A 155 -7.37 -2.28 17.23
C ASP A 155 -8.73 -1.60 16.99
N PRO A 156 -8.74 -0.39 16.42
CA PRO A 156 -9.99 0.28 16.07
C PRO A 156 -10.78 -0.54 15.04
N ALA A 157 -12.10 -0.33 15.03
CA ALA A 157 -12.95 -0.89 13.98
C ALA A 157 -12.48 -0.38 12.59
N PRO A 158 -12.51 -1.24 11.56
CA PRO A 158 -12.16 -0.83 10.20
C PRO A 158 -13.00 0.35 9.73
N ALA A 159 -12.34 1.34 9.13
CA ALA A 159 -13.02 2.50 8.54
C ALA A 159 -13.95 2.06 7.40
N ALA A 160 -15.11 2.71 7.28
CA ALA A 160 -15.97 2.54 6.12
C ALA A 160 -15.30 3.08 4.85
N VAL A 161 -15.78 2.63 3.69
CA VAL A 161 -15.28 3.16 2.41
C VAL A 161 -15.73 4.61 2.24
N VAL A 162 -14.80 5.49 1.88
CA VAL A 162 -15.05 6.90 1.57
C VAL A 162 -15.16 7.05 0.05
N TRP A 163 -16.28 7.57 -0.42
CA TRP A 163 -16.60 7.73 -1.85
C TRP A 163 -16.27 9.13 -2.36
N GLU A 164 -16.09 9.26 -3.68
CA GLU A 164 -15.92 10.56 -4.33
C GLU A 164 -17.09 11.51 -4.05
N ASP A 165 -16.77 12.80 -3.90
CA ASP A 165 -17.78 13.83 -3.98
C ASP A 165 -18.31 13.91 -5.41
N ARG A 166 -19.61 13.64 -5.57
CA ARG A 166 -20.30 13.61 -6.86
C ARG A 166 -20.35 14.97 -7.54
N ASP A 167 -20.36 16.02 -6.74
CA ASP A 167 -20.39 17.41 -7.19
C ASP A 167 -18.97 17.95 -7.42
N SER A 168 -17.94 17.12 -7.18
CA SER A 168 -16.56 17.47 -7.45
C SER A 168 -16.38 17.86 -8.93
N PRO A 169 -15.88 19.07 -9.22
CA PRO A 169 -15.60 19.49 -10.60
C PRO A 169 -14.55 18.59 -11.26
N ARG A 170 -13.67 17.94 -10.48
CA ARG A 170 -12.67 16.99 -11.00
C ARG A 170 -13.33 15.69 -11.46
N LEU A 171 -14.30 15.17 -10.70
CA LEU A 171 -15.06 13.99 -11.11
C LEU A 171 -15.90 14.29 -12.37
N ALA A 172 -16.52 15.47 -12.43
CA ALA A 172 -17.25 15.92 -13.62
C ALA A 172 -16.35 16.10 -14.85
N SER A 173 -15.09 16.52 -14.65
CA SER A 173 -14.08 16.60 -15.71
C SER A 173 -13.69 15.20 -16.19
N LEU A 174 -13.38 14.27 -15.28
CA LEU A 174 -13.03 12.90 -15.64
C LEU A 174 -14.17 12.20 -16.40
N ARG A 175 -15.44 12.40 -15.99
CA ARG A 175 -16.63 11.87 -16.68
C ARG A 175 -16.69 12.24 -18.17
N LYS A 176 -16.12 13.38 -18.57
CA LYS A 176 -16.08 13.79 -19.99
C LYS A 176 -15.01 13.05 -20.80
N ARG A 177 -14.05 12.41 -20.12
CA ARG A 177 -12.91 11.71 -20.73
C ARG A 177 -13.12 10.20 -20.84
N VAL A 178 -14.02 9.63 -20.03
CA VAL A 178 -14.35 8.20 -20.10
C VAL A 178 -15.01 7.86 -21.45
N PRO A 179 -14.85 6.63 -21.97
CA PRO A 179 -15.52 6.19 -23.18
C PRO A 179 -17.04 6.39 -23.12
N SER A 180 -17.65 6.88 -24.20
CA SER A 180 -19.09 7.15 -24.26
C SER A 180 -19.94 5.90 -24.04
N SER A 181 -19.44 4.72 -24.42
CA SER A 181 -20.10 3.43 -24.18
C SER A 181 -20.10 2.99 -22.71
N ALA A 182 -19.27 3.59 -21.86
CA ALA A 182 -19.33 3.40 -20.41
C ALA A 182 -20.31 4.38 -19.72
N LEU A 183 -20.81 5.39 -20.44
CA LEU A 183 -21.81 6.33 -19.93
C LEU A 183 -23.23 5.73 -20.04
N GLY A 184 -24.14 6.23 -19.20
CA GLY A 184 -25.57 5.84 -19.22
C GLY A 184 -25.92 4.64 -18.34
N GLY A 185 -27.13 4.10 -18.51
CA GLY A 185 -27.71 3.07 -17.64
C GLY A 185 -27.61 1.63 -18.16
N GLY A 186 -26.60 1.29 -18.97
CA GLY A 186 -26.36 -0.09 -19.40
C GLY A 186 -25.90 -1.01 -18.26
N PRO A 187 -25.77 -2.33 -18.50
CA PRO A 187 -25.31 -3.29 -17.49
C PRO A 187 -23.98 -2.88 -16.86
N VAL A 188 -23.89 -2.94 -15.52
CA VAL A 188 -22.73 -2.46 -14.76
C VAL A 188 -21.45 -3.17 -15.19
N LEU A 189 -21.45 -4.50 -15.27
CA LEU A 189 -20.30 -5.29 -15.72
C LEU A 189 -19.86 -4.96 -17.16
N GLY A 190 -20.80 -4.73 -18.07
CA GLY A 190 -20.48 -4.34 -19.45
C GLY A 190 -19.75 -2.99 -19.50
N ARG A 191 -20.20 -2.04 -18.69
CA ARG A 191 -19.58 -0.71 -18.58
C ARG A 191 -18.22 -0.79 -17.89
N ALA A 192 -18.09 -1.61 -16.85
CA ALA A 192 -16.81 -1.86 -16.19
C ALA A 192 -15.78 -2.52 -17.12
N ARG A 193 -16.23 -3.46 -17.98
CA ARG A 193 -15.39 -4.05 -19.03
C ARG A 193 -14.89 -2.99 -20.00
N VAL A 194 -15.76 -2.10 -20.48
CA VAL A 194 -15.36 -0.98 -21.35
C VAL A 194 -14.29 -0.11 -20.69
N LEU A 195 -14.47 0.25 -19.41
CA LEU A 195 -13.49 1.05 -18.68
C LEU A 195 -12.16 0.31 -18.50
N SER A 196 -12.20 -0.97 -18.14
CA SER A 196 -11.02 -1.84 -17.98
C SER A 196 -10.24 -1.95 -19.28
N SER A 197 -10.90 -2.30 -20.39
CA SER A 197 -10.25 -2.43 -21.70
C SER A 197 -9.67 -1.12 -22.20
N TRP A 198 -10.37 -0.01 -21.97
CA TRP A 198 -9.85 1.32 -22.31
C TRP A 198 -8.58 1.66 -21.54
N LEU A 199 -8.57 1.47 -20.21
CA LEU A 199 -7.41 1.78 -19.39
C LEU A 199 -6.23 0.87 -19.70
N ALA A 200 -6.46 -0.44 -19.82
CA ALA A 200 -5.42 -1.39 -20.20
C ALA A 200 -4.78 -1.06 -21.56
N ALA A 201 -5.54 -0.53 -22.52
CA ALA A 201 -5.00 -0.08 -23.81
C ALA A 201 -4.39 1.33 -23.79
N SER A 202 -4.47 2.06 -22.67
CA SER A 202 -4.12 3.49 -22.64
C SER A 202 -2.64 3.76 -22.38
N TRP A 203 -1.92 2.95 -21.60
CA TRP A 203 -0.49 3.16 -21.35
C TRP A 203 0.26 1.85 -21.06
N GLU A 204 1.58 1.88 -21.16
CA GLU A 204 2.47 0.77 -20.77
C GLU A 204 2.62 0.70 -19.25
N HIS A 205 2.55 -0.49 -18.67
CA HIS A 205 2.91 -0.70 -17.27
C HIS A 205 4.39 -0.35 -17.01
N THR A 206 4.63 0.60 -16.10
CA THR A 206 5.98 1.00 -15.68
C THR A 206 6.13 0.83 -14.17
N GLY A 207 6.89 -0.17 -13.75
CA GLY A 207 7.25 -0.42 -12.34
C GLY A 207 8.54 0.27 -11.88
N SER A 208 8.87 0.10 -10.60
CA SER A 208 10.04 0.71 -9.93
C SER A 208 11.40 0.21 -10.45
N ALA A 209 11.44 -0.87 -11.24
CA ALA A 209 12.65 -1.32 -11.92
C ALA A 209 13.04 -0.43 -13.11
N ARG A 210 12.11 0.39 -13.63
CA ARG A 210 12.30 1.20 -14.85
C ARG A 210 12.14 2.71 -14.64
N ALA A 211 11.63 3.11 -13.48
CA ALA A 211 11.42 4.49 -13.10
C ALA A 211 11.52 4.64 -11.58
N GLU A 212 11.81 5.84 -11.10
CA GLU A 212 12.01 6.13 -9.68
C GLU A 212 10.85 6.94 -9.07
N GLN A 213 10.06 7.62 -9.92
CA GLN A 213 9.07 8.59 -9.47
C GLN A 213 7.66 8.07 -9.68
N TYR A 214 6.90 7.94 -8.60
CA TYR A 214 5.49 7.56 -8.65
C TYR A 214 4.64 8.64 -9.32
N ALA A 215 3.70 8.20 -10.16
CA ALA A 215 2.59 9.05 -10.57
C ALA A 215 1.61 9.22 -9.40
N PRO A 216 0.93 10.38 -9.29
CA PRO A 216 -0.15 10.52 -8.32
C PRO A 216 -1.31 9.60 -8.66
N TRP A 217 -2.11 9.22 -7.67
CA TRP A 217 -3.37 8.50 -7.86
C TRP A 217 -4.47 9.45 -8.33
N ASP A 218 -4.22 10.12 -9.47
CA ASP A 218 -5.15 11.02 -10.13
C ASP A 218 -5.36 10.53 -11.56
N ALA A 219 -6.57 10.06 -11.87
CA ALA A 219 -6.88 9.43 -13.14
C ALA A 219 -6.55 10.34 -14.34
N GLU A 220 -6.84 11.64 -14.23
CA GLU A 220 -6.60 12.58 -15.32
C GLU A 220 -5.11 12.81 -15.61
N THR A 221 -4.30 12.90 -14.56
CA THR A 221 -2.85 12.98 -14.62
C THR A 221 -2.27 11.69 -15.17
N LEU A 222 -2.76 10.53 -14.73
CA LEU A 222 -2.31 9.24 -15.24
C LEU A 222 -2.53 9.10 -16.74
N LEU A 223 -3.73 9.44 -17.22
CA LEU A 223 -4.07 9.47 -18.64
C LEU A 223 -3.29 10.51 -19.45
N SER A 224 -2.60 11.44 -18.80
CA SER A 224 -1.71 12.41 -19.44
C SER A 224 -0.25 11.96 -19.41
N TRP A 225 0.26 11.58 -18.24
CA TRP A 225 1.67 11.31 -17.99
C TRP A 225 2.11 9.93 -18.46
N ALA A 226 1.28 8.91 -18.20
CA ALA A 226 1.67 7.52 -18.44
C ALA A 226 1.77 7.19 -19.94
N PRO A 227 0.83 7.57 -20.82
CA PRO A 227 0.97 7.34 -22.26
C PRO A 227 2.17 8.09 -22.84
N ALA A 228 2.43 9.31 -22.36
CA ALA A 228 3.56 10.14 -22.80
C ALA A 228 4.91 9.69 -22.20
N GLN A 229 4.90 8.76 -21.23
CA GLN A 229 6.06 8.34 -20.44
C GLN A 229 6.85 9.54 -19.88
N LYS A 230 6.15 10.61 -19.52
CA LYS A 230 6.71 11.90 -19.13
C LYS A 230 5.86 12.54 -18.03
N GLY A 231 6.35 12.44 -16.80
CA GLY A 231 5.73 13.01 -15.61
C GLY A 231 6.50 14.21 -15.05
N HIS A 232 6.57 14.29 -13.72
CA HIS A 232 7.21 15.39 -13.02
C HIS A 232 8.65 15.63 -13.50
N ASN A 233 8.98 16.89 -13.79
CA ASN A 233 10.27 17.31 -14.35
C ASN A 233 10.71 16.50 -15.61
N GLY A 234 9.74 16.03 -16.40
CA GLY A 234 10.00 15.30 -17.64
C GLY A 234 10.53 13.87 -17.46
N LYS A 235 10.57 13.35 -16.23
CA LYS A 235 11.03 11.99 -15.94
C LYS A 235 9.94 10.97 -16.24
N ARG A 236 10.34 9.74 -16.57
CA ARG A 236 9.40 8.62 -16.71
C ARG A 236 8.69 8.37 -15.38
N PRO A 237 7.34 8.36 -15.34
CA PRO A 237 6.60 8.02 -14.14
C PRO A 237 6.54 6.50 -13.95
N ILE A 238 6.54 6.03 -12.71
CA ILE A 238 6.01 4.73 -12.32
C ILE A 238 4.50 4.82 -12.46
N ALA A 239 3.94 4.00 -13.36
CA ALA A 239 2.52 3.89 -13.67
C ALA A 239 2.18 2.40 -13.83
N MET A 240 2.16 1.71 -12.70
CA MET A 240 1.95 0.26 -12.56
C MET A 240 0.53 -0.09 -12.09
N CYS A 241 0.26 -1.37 -11.78
CA CYS A 241 -1.05 -1.93 -11.41
C CYS A 241 -1.91 -1.04 -10.49
N VAL A 242 -1.33 -0.49 -9.42
CA VAL A 242 -2.04 0.41 -8.49
C VAL A 242 -2.66 1.65 -9.17
N HIS A 243 -1.98 2.19 -10.19
CA HIS A 243 -2.44 3.37 -10.90
C HIS A 243 -3.57 3.02 -11.90
N TYR A 244 -3.56 1.83 -12.50
CA TYR A 244 -4.69 1.36 -13.29
C TYR A 244 -5.92 1.16 -12.41
N ALA A 245 -5.75 0.54 -11.24
CA ALA A 245 -6.84 0.33 -10.29
C ALA A 245 -7.41 1.67 -9.77
N ALA A 246 -6.55 2.61 -9.39
CA ALA A 246 -6.95 3.96 -9.00
C ALA A 246 -7.72 4.67 -10.13
N ALA A 247 -7.22 4.61 -11.37
CA ALA A 247 -7.89 5.21 -12.52
C ALA A 247 -9.26 4.56 -12.81
N LEU A 248 -9.36 3.22 -12.70
CA LEU A 248 -10.62 2.49 -12.87
C LEU A 248 -11.63 2.86 -11.79
N VAL A 249 -11.21 2.94 -10.53
CA VAL A 249 -12.07 3.33 -9.39
C VAL A 249 -12.63 4.74 -9.57
N SER A 250 -11.79 5.72 -9.92
CA SER A 250 -12.26 7.08 -10.20
C SER A 250 -13.16 7.13 -11.44
N ALA A 251 -12.83 6.39 -12.50
CA ALA A 251 -13.65 6.36 -13.73
C ALA A 251 -15.00 5.68 -13.52
N ALA A 252 -15.05 4.59 -12.76
CA ALA A 252 -16.26 3.87 -12.39
C ALA A 252 -17.19 4.78 -11.58
N GLN A 253 -16.67 5.43 -10.53
CA GLN A 253 -17.46 6.39 -9.75
C GLN A 253 -17.90 7.61 -10.59
N ALA A 254 -17.05 8.07 -11.51
CA ALA A 254 -17.43 9.15 -12.43
C ALA A 254 -18.65 8.78 -13.28
N VAL A 255 -18.87 7.50 -13.58
CA VAL A 255 -20.04 7.02 -14.32
C VAL A 255 -21.14 6.43 -13.42
N GLY A 256 -21.04 6.56 -12.10
CA GLY A 256 -22.07 6.12 -11.17
C GLY A 256 -22.01 4.62 -10.82
N ILE A 257 -20.84 4.00 -10.91
CA ILE A 257 -20.60 2.62 -10.47
C ILE A 257 -19.79 2.66 -9.16
N PRO A 258 -20.28 2.06 -8.06
CA PRO A 258 -19.50 1.93 -6.84
C PRO A 258 -18.27 1.06 -7.11
N ALA A 259 -17.08 1.57 -6.79
CA ALA A 259 -15.83 0.88 -7.02
C ALA A 259 -14.81 1.23 -5.94
N ARG A 260 -13.98 0.26 -5.55
CA ARG A 260 -12.91 0.45 -4.56
C ARG A 260 -11.62 -0.26 -4.96
N CYS A 261 -10.53 0.21 -4.38
CA CYS A 261 -9.19 -0.31 -4.61
C CYS A 261 -8.93 -1.53 -3.73
N ALA A 262 -8.45 -2.64 -4.31
CA ALA A 262 -8.07 -3.85 -3.61
C ALA A 262 -6.58 -4.17 -3.83
N VAL A 263 -5.86 -4.43 -2.75
CA VAL A 263 -4.43 -4.75 -2.75
C VAL A 263 -4.24 -6.21 -2.43
N LEU A 264 -3.38 -6.87 -3.20
CA LEU A 264 -3.19 -8.31 -3.17
C LEU A 264 -1.72 -8.62 -2.97
N THR A 265 -1.42 -9.66 -2.22
CA THR A 265 -0.05 -10.12 -2.09
C THR A 265 0.05 -11.59 -1.69
N GLU A 266 1.13 -12.25 -2.11
CA GLU A 266 1.51 -13.57 -1.61
C GLU A 266 1.87 -13.55 -0.11
N ALA A 267 2.45 -12.44 0.38
CA ALA A 267 2.92 -12.23 1.75
C ALA A 267 3.37 -10.77 1.96
N VAL A 268 3.36 -10.27 3.20
CA VAL A 268 3.72 -8.88 3.54
C VAL A 268 5.10 -8.41 3.02
N ASN A 269 6.12 -9.28 3.06
CA ASN A 269 7.46 -9.01 2.53
C ASN A 269 7.72 -9.73 1.18
N GLY A 270 6.66 -10.22 0.55
CA GLY A 270 6.67 -10.86 -0.75
C GLY A 270 6.97 -9.88 -1.88
N VAL A 271 7.29 -10.41 -3.05
CA VAL A 271 7.45 -9.62 -4.28
C VAL A 271 6.29 -9.83 -5.24
N GLN A 272 5.48 -10.87 -5.01
CA GLN A 272 4.31 -11.20 -5.82
C GLN A 272 3.07 -10.46 -5.31
N GLY A 273 3.13 -9.14 -5.41
CA GLY A 273 2.01 -8.24 -5.15
C GLY A 273 1.20 -7.96 -6.41
N HIS A 274 -0.06 -7.58 -6.23
CA HIS A 274 -0.88 -6.99 -7.30
C HIS A 274 -1.87 -5.98 -6.73
N PHE A 275 -2.45 -5.16 -7.60
CA PHE A 275 -3.42 -4.16 -7.22
C PHE A 275 -4.51 -4.12 -8.29
N VAL A 276 -5.76 -4.34 -7.86
CA VAL A 276 -6.94 -4.45 -8.72
C VAL A 276 -8.06 -3.55 -8.19
N SER A 277 -9.18 -3.55 -8.89
CA SER A 277 -10.40 -2.89 -8.43
C SER A 277 -11.48 -3.92 -8.13
N GLU A 278 -12.35 -3.58 -7.19
CA GLU A 278 -13.61 -4.26 -6.97
C GLU A 278 -14.74 -3.30 -7.35
N ILE A 279 -15.72 -3.78 -8.11
CA ILE A 279 -16.94 -3.03 -8.45
C ILE A 279 -18.16 -3.71 -7.85
N TRP A 280 -19.17 -2.94 -7.47
CA TRP A 280 -20.41 -3.52 -6.95
C TRP A 280 -21.35 -3.87 -8.11
N GLU A 281 -21.69 -5.16 -8.28
CA GLU A 281 -22.71 -5.63 -9.21
C GLU A 281 -24.04 -5.82 -8.45
N PRO A 282 -25.01 -4.90 -8.57
CA PRO A 282 -26.24 -4.93 -7.80
C PRO A 282 -27.12 -6.15 -8.11
N GLU A 283 -27.12 -6.68 -9.35
CA GLU A 283 -27.94 -7.85 -9.68
C GLU A 283 -27.43 -9.14 -9.02
N LEU A 284 -26.14 -9.19 -8.70
CA LEU A 284 -25.50 -10.29 -8.00
C LEU A 284 -25.36 -10.03 -6.48
N ALA A 285 -25.68 -8.82 -6.02
CA ALA A 285 -25.42 -8.34 -4.65
C ALA A 285 -23.99 -8.67 -4.19
N LYS A 286 -23.00 -8.36 -5.04
CA LYS A 286 -21.61 -8.80 -4.83
C LYS A 286 -20.58 -7.83 -5.40
N TRP A 287 -19.44 -7.75 -4.73
CA TRP A 287 -18.21 -7.15 -5.27
C TRP A 287 -17.58 -8.08 -6.31
N VAL A 288 -17.38 -7.59 -7.53
CA VAL A 288 -16.72 -8.30 -8.63
C VAL A 288 -15.34 -7.73 -8.87
N VAL A 289 -14.36 -8.62 -9.04
CA VAL A 289 -12.96 -8.24 -9.26
C VAL A 289 -12.73 -7.88 -10.72
N VAL A 290 -12.09 -6.73 -10.93
CA VAL A 290 -11.70 -6.22 -12.25
C VAL A 290 -10.24 -5.81 -12.18
N ASP A 291 -9.41 -6.38 -13.04
CA ASP A 291 -8.02 -6.02 -13.20
C ASP A 291 -7.85 -5.11 -14.44
N PRO A 292 -7.81 -3.77 -14.26
CA PRO A 292 -7.63 -2.83 -15.36
C PRO A 292 -6.20 -2.78 -15.91
N ASN A 293 -5.23 -3.44 -15.28
CA ASN A 293 -3.86 -3.51 -15.79
C ASN A 293 -3.71 -4.64 -16.79
N ALA A 294 -4.29 -5.81 -16.52
CA ALA A 294 -4.25 -6.95 -17.43
C ALA A 294 -5.50 -7.06 -18.33
N ASP A 295 -6.53 -6.24 -18.04
CA ASP A 295 -7.89 -6.34 -18.57
C ASP A 295 -8.53 -7.71 -18.30
N ALA A 296 -8.41 -8.19 -17.07
CA ALA A 296 -8.94 -9.48 -16.63
C ALA A 296 -10.17 -9.32 -15.73
N MET A 297 -11.16 -10.18 -15.96
CA MET A 297 -12.22 -10.49 -14.99
C MET A 297 -12.23 -11.98 -14.75
N PHE A 298 -12.67 -12.41 -13.58
CA PHE A 298 -12.72 -13.82 -13.20
C PHE A 298 -14.17 -14.29 -13.25
N VAL A 299 -14.43 -15.36 -13.99
CA VAL A 299 -15.77 -15.85 -14.30
C VAL A 299 -15.84 -17.35 -14.13
N ARG A 300 -16.84 -17.82 -13.41
CA ARG A 300 -17.16 -19.25 -13.26
C ARG A 300 -18.57 -19.49 -13.74
N ASP A 301 -18.75 -20.40 -14.69
CA ASP A 301 -20.05 -20.78 -15.25
C ASP A 301 -20.87 -19.56 -15.75
N GLY A 302 -20.17 -18.57 -16.33
CA GLY A 302 -20.77 -17.33 -16.83
C GLY A 302 -21.09 -16.29 -15.74
N VAL A 303 -20.75 -16.55 -14.48
CA VAL A 303 -20.97 -15.63 -13.35
C VAL A 303 -19.63 -15.02 -12.89
N PRO A 304 -19.48 -13.68 -12.90
CA PRO A 304 -18.28 -13.03 -12.39
C PRO A 304 -18.05 -13.25 -10.90
N MET A 305 -16.79 -13.34 -10.51
CA MET A 305 -16.36 -13.76 -9.19
C MET A 305 -15.96 -12.57 -8.30
N SER A 306 -16.23 -12.73 -7.01
CA SER A 306 -15.68 -11.93 -5.91
C SER A 306 -14.27 -12.39 -5.54
N MET A 307 -13.57 -11.55 -4.79
CA MET A 307 -12.25 -11.91 -4.29
C MET A 307 -12.28 -13.16 -3.39
N THR A 308 -13.33 -13.33 -2.57
CA THR A 308 -13.52 -14.53 -1.74
C THR A 308 -13.60 -15.80 -2.60
N GLU A 309 -14.34 -15.77 -3.71
CA GLU A 309 -14.48 -16.91 -4.63
C GLU A 309 -13.19 -17.18 -5.43
N ILE A 310 -12.43 -16.12 -5.76
CA ILE A 310 -11.13 -16.22 -6.43
C ILE A 310 -10.11 -16.89 -5.50
N GLN A 311 -10.01 -16.43 -4.25
CA GLN A 311 -9.15 -17.04 -3.23
C GLN A 311 -9.49 -18.51 -2.98
N ALA A 312 -10.78 -18.86 -3.02
CA ALA A 312 -11.23 -20.24 -2.87
C ALA A 312 -10.93 -21.12 -4.10
N ALA A 313 -10.75 -20.54 -5.29
CA ALA A 313 -10.43 -21.27 -6.52
C ALA A 313 -8.98 -21.80 -6.54
N GLY A 314 -8.04 -21.07 -5.91
CA GLY A 314 -6.63 -21.44 -5.84
C GLY A 314 -5.96 -21.58 -7.22
N ASP A 315 -5.16 -22.63 -7.37
CA ASP A 315 -4.26 -22.85 -8.53
C ASP A 315 -4.97 -22.99 -9.89
N GLY A 316 -6.30 -23.19 -9.91
CA GLY A 316 -7.10 -23.28 -11.14
C GLY A 316 -7.64 -21.94 -11.64
N ILE A 317 -7.24 -20.82 -11.03
CA ILE A 317 -7.84 -19.51 -11.34
C ILE A 317 -7.58 -19.04 -12.78
N GLY A 318 -6.46 -19.45 -13.39
CA GLY A 318 -6.09 -19.06 -14.75
C GLY A 318 -7.10 -19.46 -15.82
N ASP A 319 -7.77 -20.60 -15.64
CA ASP A 319 -8.81 -21.10 -16.56
C ASP A 319 -10.14 -20.34 -16.43
N LEU A 320 -10.28 -19.56 -15.35
CA LEU A 320 -11.46 -18.75 -15.05
C LEU A 320 -11.27 -17.29 -15.46
N ILE A 321 -10.19 -16.94 -16.16
CA ILE A 321 -9.94 -15.56 -16.59
C ILE A 321 -10.60 -15.28 -17.94
N GLU A 322 -11.49 -14.30 -17.95
CA GLU A 322 -11.98 -13.65 -19.16
C GLU A 322 -11.18 -12.37 -19.45
N TRP A 323 -10.44 -12.41 -20.56
CA TRP A 323 -9.63 -11.30 -21.06
C TRP A 323 -10.47 -10.35 -21.91
N GLY A 324 -10.30 -9.05 -21.71
CA GLY A 324 -10.88 -8.03 -22.58
C GLY A 324 -9.91 -7.63 -23.70
N SER A 325 -10.35 -6.72 -24.57
CA SER A 325 -9.55 -6.30 -25.74
C SER A 325 -8.30 -5.51 -25.37
N GLY A 326 -8.24 -4.92 -24.17
CA GLY A 326 -7.06 -4.20 -23.69
C GLY A 326 -5.87 -5.11 -23.39
N THR A 327 -6.12 -6.40 -23.14
CA THR A 327 -5.08 -7.41 -22.92
C THR A 327 -4.11 -7.51 -24.10
N GLU A 328 -4.60 -7.35 -25.34
CA GLU A 328 -3.75 -7.43 -26.55
C GLU A 328 -2.61 -6.40 -26.52
N PHE A 329 -2.90 -5.17 -26.09
CA PHE A 329 -1.90 -4.12 -25.94
C PHE A 329 -0.91 -4.47 -24.83
N GLN A 330 -1.40 -4.94 -23.67
CA GLN A 330 -0.56 -5.23 -22.51
C GLN A 330 0.39 -6.42 -22.73
N LEU A 331 -0.04 -7.43 -23.47
CA LEU A 331 0.80 -8.58 -23.81
C LEU A 331 1.92 -8.24 -24.83
N THR A 332 1.96 -7.03 -25.37
CA THR A 332 3.15 -6.55 -26.12
C THR A 332 4.36 -6.33 -25.21
N PHE A 333 4.17 -6.25 -23.89
CA PHE A 333 5.24 -6.03 -22.92
C PHE A 333 5.67 -7.34 -22.24
N PRO A 334 6.93 -7.80 -22.39
CA PRO A 334 7.37 -9.11 -21.89
C PRO A 334 7.17 -9.33 -20.38
N HIS A 335 7.35 -8.28 -19.57
CA HIS A 335 7.17 -8.35 -18.12
C HIS A 335 5.70 -8.55 -17.72
N ILE A 336 4.74 -8.11 -18.54
CA ILE A 336 3.31 -8.38 -18.32
C ILE A 336 2.96 -9.81 -18.71
N VAL A 337 3.55 -10.34 -19.78
CA VAL A 337 3.41 -11.76 -20.13
C VAL A 337 3.93 -12.64 -18.99
N GLU A 338 5.12 -12.33 -18.46
CA GLU A 338 5.69 -13.05 -17.33
C GLU A 338 4.79 -12.97 -16.09
N PHE A 339 4.32 -11.76 -15.74
CA PHE A 339 3.38 -11.57 -14.64
C PHE A 339 2.09 -12.39 -14.82
N ALA A 340 1.50 -12.37 -16.01
CA ALA A 340 0.28 -13.11 -16.31
C ALA A 340 0.47 -14.62 -16.10
N GLU A 341 1.56 -15.19 -16.62
CA GLU A 341 1.85 -16.63 -16.55
C GLU A 341 2.33 -17.10 -15.17
N GLN A 342 3.14 -16.30 -14.49
CA GLN A 342 3.82 -16.72 -13.26
C GLN A 342 3.10 -16.29 -11.99
N ASN A 343 2.21 -15.30 -12.08
CA ASN A 343 1.54 -14.74 -10.92
C ASN A 343 0.00 -14.80 -11.08
N LEU A 344 -0.56 -14.08 -12.06
CA LEU A 344 -2.01 -13.92 -12.18
C LEU A 344 -2.74 -15.23 -12.45
N LYS A 345 -2.34 -15.99 -13.48
CA LYS A 345 -2.97 -17.28 -13.85
C LYS A 345 -2.79 -18.37 -12.80
N LYS A 346 -1.70 -18.29 -12.03
CA LYS A 346 -1.41 -19.23 -10.93
C LYS A 346 -2.05 -18.81 -9.60
N GLY A 347 -2.65 -17.63 -9.56
CA GLY A 347 -3.30 -17.08 -8.38
C GLY A 347 -2.37 -16.72 -7.23
N VAL A 348 -1.07 -16.51 -7.51
CA VAL A 348 -0.05 -16.28 -6.47
C VAL A 348 -0.34 -15.03 -5.65
N CYS A 349 -0.72 -13.93 -6.30
CA CYS A 349 -1.02 -12.67 -5.60
C CYS A 349 -2.30 -12.72 -4.76
N PHE A 350 -3.20 -13.68 -4.96
CA PHE A 350 -4.50 -13.70 -4.25
C PHE A 350 -4.42 -14.25 -2.83
N ALA A 351 -3.26 -14.71 -2.35
CA ALA A 351 -3.14 -15.33 -1.03
C ALA A 351 -3.68 -14.44 0.12
N HIS A 352 -3.41 -13.15 0.05
CA HIS A 352 -3.89 -12.12 0.98
C HIS A 352 -4.57 -10.98 0.22
N ARG A 353 -5.62 -10.41 0.81
CA ARG A 353 -6.31 -9.23 0.27
C ARG A 353 -6.41 -8.13 1.32
N SER A 354 -6.36 -6.90 0.86
CA SER A 354 -6.84 -5.74 1.60
C SER A 354 -7.64 -4.81 0.71
N VAL A 355 -8.42 -3.94 1.34
CA VAL A 355 -9.12 -2.85 0.67
C VAL A 355 -8.51 -1.54 1.14
N TRP A 356 -8.19 -0.67 0.18
CA TRP A 356 -7.90 0.72 0.46
C TRP A 356 -9.22 1.46 0.68
N HIS A 357 -9.51 1.84 1.92
CA HIS A 357 -10.83 2.35 2.31
C HIS A 357 -11.18 3.72 1.69
N ARG A 358 -10.27 4.41 1.01
CA ARG A 358 -10.56 5.70 0.37
C ARG A 358 -10.65 5.57 -1.15
N ALA A 359 -11.85 5.65 -1.67
CA ALA A 359 -12.12 5.69 -3.10
C ALA A 359 -12.22 7.14 -3.64
N ASP A 360 -12.09 8.16 -2.80
CA ASP A 360 -12.26 9.58 -3.14
C ASP A 360 -10.97 10.27 -3.62
N LEU A 361 -10.27 9.63 -4.54
CA LEU A 361 -8.92 9.98 -4.99
C LEU A 361 -8.83 11.35 -5.70
N LEU A 362 -9.92 11.84 -6.27
CA LEU A 362 -10.03 13.15 -6.90
C LEU A 362 -10.52 14.23 -5.93
N SER A 363 -11.39 13.86 -4.99
CA SER A 363 -11.91 14.80 -4.00
C SER A 363 -10.88 15.11 -2.91
N SER A 364 -10.09 14.11 -2.52
CA SER A 364 -9.05 14.21 -1.48
C SER A 364 -7.70 13.67 -1.96
N PRO A 365 -7.08 14.23 -3.02
CA PRO A 365 -5.84 13.72 -3.60
C PRO A 365 -4.66 13.71 -2.62
N TRP A 366 -4.67 14.56 -1.60
CA TRP A 366 -3.63 14.64 -0.56
C TRP A 366 -3.65 13.45 0.41
N MET A 367 -4.70 12.62 0.36
CA MET A 367 -4.85 11.44 1.20
C MET A 367 -4.32 10.16 0.56
N SER A 368 -4.02 10.21 -0.76
CA SER A 368 -3.48 9.08 -1.49
C SER A 368 -2.00 8.82 -1.13
N PRO A 369 -1.55 7.56 -1.09
CA PRO A 369 -0.15 7.24 -0.80
C PRO A 369 0.79 7.82 -1.87
N PRO A 370 1.93 8.41 -1.48
CA PRO A 370 2.88 9.00 -2.42
C PRO A 370 3.76 7.96 -3.12
N GLY A 371 3.78 6.73 -2.62
CA GLY A 371 4.40 5.55 -3.23
C GLY A 371 3.68 4.29 -2.77
N HIS A 372 3.79 3.20 -3.53
CA HIS A 372 3.10 1.93 -3.22
C HIS A 372 3.81 0.69 -3.79
N GLY A 373 3.61 -0.46 -3.15
CA GLY A 373 4.12 -1.77 -3.60
C GLY A 373 5.60 -2.01 -3.27
N SER A 374 6.50 -1.16 -3.78
CA SER A 374 7.96 -1.31 -3.54
C SER A 374 8.41 -1.07 -2.09
N LEU A 375 7.48 -0.63 -1.24
CA LEU A 375 7.65 -0.34 0.19
C LEU A 375 7.18 -1.49 1.10
N SER A 376 6.91 -2.68 0.54
CA SER A 376 6.34 -3.82 1.28
C SER A 376 5.02 -3.51 2.00
N TYR A 377 4.24 -2.59 1.44
CA TYR A 377 2.99 -2.05 2.01
C TYR A 377 3.21 -1.43 3.40
N CYS A 378 2.76 -0.21 3.61
CA CYS A 378 2.92 0.42 4.92
C CYS A 378 1.75 1.28 5.33
N GLU A 379 0.81 1.51 4.42
CA GLU A 379 -0.28 2.42 4.60
C GLU A 379 -1.27 1.88 5.63
N THR A 380 -1.55 2.71 6.63
CA THR A 380 -2.49 2.40 7.73
C THR A 380 -3.95 2.34 7.25
N GLY A 381 -4.24 2.93 6.09
CA GLY A 381 -5.56 2.90 5.45
C GLY A 381 -5.92 1.58 4.78
N LEU A 382 -5.03 0.58 4.79
CA LEU A 382 -5.32 -0.77 4.29
C LEU A 382 -6.10 -1.57 5.34
N VAL A 383 -7.25 -2.11 4.95
CA VAL A 383 -8.04 -3.04 5.76
C VAL A 383 -7.74 -4.46 5.30
N TRP A 384 -7.03 -5.23 6.11
CA TRP A 384 -6.65 -6.62 5.80
C TRP A 384 -7.68 -7.62 6.30
N GLU A 385 -7.63 -8.86 5.81
CA GLU A 385 -8.47 -9.92 6.36
C GLU A 385 -8.04 -10.27 7.78
N ARG A 386 -9.00 -10.56 8.66
CA ARG A 386 -8.72 -10.89 10.08
C ARG A 386 -7.73 -12.03 10.26
N ARG A 387 -7.73 -12.99 9.35
CA ARG A 387 -6.78 -14.12 9.34
C ARG A 387 -5.32 -13.68 9.13
N ASP A 388 -5.10 -12.50 8.56
CA ASP A 388 -3.76 -12.03 8.19
C ASP A 388 -2.97 -11.51 9.39
N LEU A 389 -3.67 -11.06 10.44
CA LEU A 389 -3.04 -10.67 11.71
C LEU A 389 -2.13 -11.80 12.24
N ASP A 390 -2.63 -13.04 12.25
CA ASP A 390 -1.89 -14.22 12.68
C ASP A 390 -0.89 -14.74 11.63
N ARG A 391 -0.91 -14.19 10.41
CA ARG A 391 -0.02 -14.54 9.29
C ARG A 391 1.09 -13.51 9.06
N GLY A 392 1.38 -12.72 10.09
CA GLY A 392 2.53 -11.81 10.09
C GLY A 392 2.21 -10.39 9.64
N PHE A 393 0.93 -10.01 9.50
CA PHE A 393 0.53 -8.64 9.13
C PHE A 393 0.37 -7.72 10.36
N GLY A 394 0.97 -8.08 11.50
CA GLY A 394 0.83 -7.36 12.78
C GLY A 394 1.27 -5.89 12.77
N MET A 395 1.91 -5.41 11.71
CA MET A 395 2.23 -3.99 11.52
C MET A 395 1.06 -3.13 11.01
N PHE A 396 -0.08 -3.71 10.62
CA PHE A 396 -1.25 -2.94 10.17
C PHE A 396 -2.28 -2.75 11.28
N PRO A 397 -3.03 -1.64 11.31
CA PRO A 397 -3.96 -1.33 12.40
C PRO A 397 -5.39 -1.82 12.17
N SER A 398 -5.72 -2.35 10.98
CA SER A 398 -7.12 -2.58 10.61
C SER A 398 -7.32 -3.95 9.98
N PHE A 399 -8.23 -4.72 10.58
CA PHE A 399 -8.55 -6.09 10.20
C PHE A 399 -10.04 -6.38 10.25
N ALA A 400 -10.59 -6.92 9.16
CA ALA A 400 -12.02 -7.17 9.04
C ALA A 400 -12.34 -8.64 8.73
N ALA A 401 -13.55 -9.07 9.12
CA ALA A 401 -14.08 -10.36 8.68
C ALA A 401 -14.57 -10.29 7.23
N ALA A 402 -14.76 -11.44 6.58
CA ALA A 402 -15.28 -11.51 5.20
C ALA A 402 -16.58 -10.71 5.03
N THR A 403 -17.45 -10.66 6.03
CA THR A 403 -18.70 -9.89 6.01
C THR A 403 -18.51 -8.39 5.79
N TRP A 404 -17.36 -7.81 6.16
CA TRP A 404 -17.06 -6.40 5.87
C TRP A 404 -16.62 -6.21 4.42
N PHE A 405 -15.81 -7.15 3.90
CA PHE A 405 -15.40 -7.13 2.49
C PHE A 405 -16.59 -7.38 1.57
N ASP A 406 -17.49 -8.28 1.94
CA ASP A 406 -18.60 -8.67 1.07
C ASP A 406 -19.85 -7.80 1.28
N ALA A 407 -19.81 -6.81 2.20
CA ALA A 407 -20.92 -5.88 2.46
C ALA A 407 -21.22 -4.97 1.27
N GLU A 408 -22.50 -4.61 1.12
CA GLU A 408 -22.94 -3.61 0.13
C GLU A 408 -22.24 -2.25 0.35
N PRO A 409 -22.10 -1.40 -0.69
CA PRO A 409 -21.44 -0.10 -0.59
C PRO A 409 -22.24 0.89 0.28
N GLU A 410 -22.03 0.83 1.59
CA GLU A 410 -22.64 1.75 2.55
C GLU A 410 -22.25 3.21 2.24
N GLY A 411 -23.22 4.12 2.36
CA GLY A 411 -23.00 5.55 2.11
C GLY A 411 -22.85 5.91 0.62
N TRP A 412 -22.93 4.95 -0.30
CA TRP A 412 -22.98 5.24 -1.73
C TRP A 412 -24.36 5.82 -2.11
N ASN A 413 -24.38 7.09 -2.48
CA ASN A 413 -25.55 7.74 -3.04
C ASN A 413 -25.39 7.78 -4.56
N GLY A 414 -26.03 6.86 -5.29
CA GLY A 414 -25.88 6.66 -6.74
C GLY A 414 -26.25 7.83 -7.63
#